data_AF-A0AAD5KKZ2-F1
#
_entry.id   AF-A0AAD5KKZ2-F1
#
_cell.length_a   1.000
_cell.length_b   1.000
_cell.length_c   1.000
_cell.angle_alpha   90.00
_cell.angle_beta   90.00
_cell.angle_gamma   90.00
#
_symmetry.space_group_name_H-M   'P 1'
#
loop_
_entity.id
_entity.type
_entity.pdbx_description
1 polymer ?
#
loop_
_entity_poly.entity_id
_entity_poly.type
_entity_poly.pdbx_seq_one_letter_code
_entity_poly.pdbx_strand_id
1 'polypeptide(L)' 'MDRRSLEQNQEETPSFSQAVKAQLFAPEVRQGNLNIALSVTVFAGAVFFLRNFGELLAV' A
#
# COMPACT_ATOMS: atom_id res chain seq x y z
N MET A 1 -11.49 -5.13 -44.34
CA MET A 1 -11.39 -4.73 -42.93
C MET A 1 -11.56 -5.96 -42.06
N ASP A 2 -10.47 -6.44 -41.45
CA ASP A 2 -10.44 -7.62 -40.56
C ASP A 2 -11.11 -7.30 -39.20
N ARG A 3 -12.16 -8.06 -38.85
CA ARG A 3 -12.88 -7.95 -37.56
C ARG A 3 -12.01 -8.28 -36.33
N ARG A 4 -10.87 -8.94 -36.53
CA ARG A 4 -9.94 -9.35 -35.47
C ARG A 4 -9.25 -8.17 -34.77
N SER A 5 -9.15 -7.02 -35.44
CA SER A 5 -8.53 -5.82 -34.88
C SER A 5 -9.45 -5.07 -33.90
N LEU A 6 -10.74 -5.42 -33.85
CA LEU A 6 -11.73 -4.77 -32.98
C LEU A 6 -11.88 -5.46 -31.62
N GLU A 7 -11.45 -6.72 -31.47
CA GLU A 7 -11.44 -7.40 -30.16
C GLU A 7 -10.16 -7.12 -29.36
N GLN A 8 -9.08 -6.68 -30.01
CA GLN A 8 -7.82 -6.36 -29.34
C GLN A 8 -7.83 -4.98 -28.64
N ASN A 9 -8.91 -4.22 -28.81
CA ASN A 9 -9.17 -2.91 -28.20
C ASN A 9 -10.25 -3.00 -27.11
N GLN A 10 -10.52 -4.17 -26.55
CA GLN A 10 -11.30 -4.27 -25.32
C GLN A 10 -10.37 -3.85 -24.18
N GLU A 11 -10.37 -2.55 -23.94
CA GLU A 11 -9.69 -1.82 -22.89
C GLU A 11 -9.82 -2.55 -21.55
N GLU A 12 -8.81 -3.34 -21.18
CA GLU A 12 -8.57 -3.71 -19.79
C GLU A 12 -8.20 -2.43 -19.05
N THR A 13 -9.20 -1.63 -18.74
CA THR A 13 -9.10 -0.56 -17.75
C THR A 13 -8.52 -1.21 -16.49
N PRO A 14 -7.36 -0.76 -15.99
CA PRO A 14 -6.72 -1.40 -14.86
C PRO A 14 -7.73 -1.42 -13.72
N SER A 15 -8.00 -2.62 -13.19
CA SER A 15 -8.92 -2.80 -12.07
C SER A 15 -8.55 -1.81 -10.96
N PHE A 16 -9.54 -1.27 -10.24
CA PHE A 16 -9.29 -0.36 -9.11
C PHE A 16 -8.19 -0.89 -8.16
N SER A 17 -8.17 -2.21 -7.94
CA SER A 17 -7.11 -2.87 -7.16
C SER A 17 -5.72 -2.75 -7.80
N GLN A 18 -5.61 -2.92 -9.12
CA GLN A 18 -4.36 -2.71 -9.87
C GLN A 18 -3.94 -1.24 -9.89
N ALA A 19 -4.88 -0.30 -9.99
CA ALA A 19 -4.59 1.13 -9.94
C ALA A 19 -4.09 1.58 -8.56
N VAL A 20 -4.72 1.09 -7.49
CA VAL A 20 -4.29 1.34 -6.10
C VAL A 20 -2.92 0.71 -5.85
N LYS A 21 -2.68 -0.51 -6.32
CA LYS A 21 -1.37 -1.17 -6.24
C LYS A 21 -0.31 -0.35 -7.02
N ALA A 22 -0.63 0.10 -8.22
CA ALA A 22 0.28 0.93 -9.01
C ALA A 22 0.63 2.24 -8.31
N GLN A 23 -0.33 2.92 -7.67
CA GLN A 23 -0.07 4.17 -6.92
C GLN A 23 0.69 3.94 -5.61
N LEU A 24 0.41 2.85 -4.89
CA LEU A 24 1.16 2.49 -3.68
C LEU A 24 2.63 2.18 -3.98
N PHE A 25 2.92 1.56 -5.12
CA PHE A 25 4.27 1.16 -5.54
C PHE A 25 4.92 2.11 -6.56
N ALA A 26 4.23 3.18 -6.97
CA ALA A 26 4.72 4.17 -7.92
C ALA A 26 5.98 4.86 -7.37
N PRO A 27 7.13 4.79 -8.08
CA PRO A 27 8.41 5.28 -7.59
C PRO A 27 8.42 6.77 -7.23
N GLU A 28 7.55 7.57 -7.84
CA GLU A 28 7.43 9.02 -7.62
C GLU A 28 6.87 9.36 -6.23
N VAL A 29 6.04 8.48 -5.65
CA VAL A 29 5.46 8.64 -4.30
C VAL A 29 6.09 7.70 -3.28
N ARG A 30 7.01 6.82 -3.67
CA ARG A 30 7.68 5.87 -2.74
C ARG A 30 8.28 6.54 -1.52
N GLN A 31 8.90 7.72 -1.68
CA GLN A 31 9.52 8.42 -0.55
C GLN A 31 8.46 8.98 0.42
N GLY A 32 7.33 9.49 -0.08
CA GLY A 32 6.18 9.88 0.73
C GLY A 32 5.51 8.67 1.40
N ASN A 33 5.32 7.58 0.64
CA ASN A 33 4.73 6.33 1.12
C ASN A 33 5.63 5.65 2.17
N LEU A 34 6.95 5.76 2.07
CA LEU A 34 7.91 5.28 3.08
C LEU A 34 7.77 6.05 4.38
N ASN A 35 7.66 7.39 4.34
CA ASN A 35 7.43 8.19 5.54
C ASN A 35 6.11 7.82 6.23
N ILE A 36 5.05 7.59 5.45
CA ILE A 36 3.75 7.13 5.97
C ILE A 36 3.90 5.74 6.60
N ALA A 37 4.49 4.79 5.90
CA ALA A 37 4.69 3.42 6.39
C ALA A 37 5.55 3.39 7.67
N LEU A 38 6.62 4.17 7.71
CA LEU A 38 7.47 4.33 8.89
C LEU A 38 6.69 4.93 10.06
N SER A 39 5.91 5.97 9.81
CA SER A 39 5.09 6.63 10.84
C SER A 39 4.05 5.68 11.43
N VAL A 40 3.36 4.90 10.59
CA VAL A 40 2.40 3.87 11.03
C VAL A 40 3.11 2.78 11.84
N THR A 41 4.29 2.34 11.40
CA THR A 41 5.10 1.32 12.09
C THR A 41 5.53 1.79 13.48
N VAL A 42 6.07 3.01 13.58
CA VAL A 42 6.48 3.60 14.86
C VAL A 42 5.28 3.78 15.79
N PHE A 43 4.15 4.29 15.27
CA PHE A 43 2.93 4.46 16.05
C PHE A 43 2.39 3.13 16.59
N ALA A 44 2.24 2.13 15.73
CA ALA A 44 1.78 0.80 16.13
C ALA A 44 2.74 0.14 17.13
N GLY A 45 4.05 0.28 16.92
CA GLY A 45 5.09 -0.18 17.83
C GLY A 45 5.00 0.49 19.20
N ALA A 46 4.78 1.80 19.26
CA ALA A 46 4.60 2.54 20.51
C ALA A 46 3.33 2.11 21.26
N VAL A 47 2.21 1.93 20.55
CA VAL A 47 0.95 1.44 21.16
C VAL A 47 1.13 0.03 21.71
N PHE A 48 1.75 -0.86 20.93
CA PHE A 48 2.04 -2.22 21.38
C PHE A 48 2.97 -2.20 22.59
N PHE A 49 4.03 -1.40 22.57
CA PHE A 49 4.94 -1.24 23.69
C PHE A 49 4.19 -0.76 24.93
N LEU A 50 3.41 0.32 24.86
CA LEU A 50 2.62 0.84 25.99
C LEU A 50 1.64 -0.19 26.54
N ARG A 51 0.97 -0.95 25.67
CA ARG A 51 0.03 -1.99 26.07
C ARG A 51 0.71 -3.12 26.86
N ASN A 52 1.89 -3.53 26.45
CA ASN A 52 2.67 -4.57 27.12
C ASN A 52 3.61 -3.99 28.19
N PHE A 53 3.71 -2.67 28.32
CA PHE A 53 4.62 -2.01 29.26
C PHE A 53 4.28 -2.34 30.71
N GLY A 54 2.99 -2.56 31.01
CA GLY A 54 2.56 -3.09 32.30
C GLY A 54 3.12 -4.48 32.61
N GLU A 55 3.22 -5.37 31.61
CA GLU A 55 3.88 -6.68 31.77
C GLU A 55 5.41 -6.58 31.79
N LEU A 56 5.99 -5.61 31.07
CA LEU A 56 7.46 -5.41 31.04
C LEU A 56 8.00 -4.71 32.30
N LEU A 57 7.18 -3.93 33.00
CA LEU A 57 7.53 -3.28 34.29
C LEU A 57 7.06 -4.06 35.52
N ALA A 58 6.14 -5.02 35.38
CA ALA A 58 5.76 -5.96 36.42
C ALA A 58 6.82 -7.07 36.57
N VAL A 59 8.05 -6.65 36.87
CA VAL A 59 9.08 -7.49 37.50
C VAL A 59 9.04 -7.25 39.00
#